data_AF-J9GT31-F1
#
_entry.id   AF-J9GT31-F1
#
_cell.length_a   1.000
_cell.length_b   1.000
_cell.length_c   1.000
_cell.angle_alpha   90.00
_cell.angle_beta   90.00
_cell.angle_gamma   90.00
#
_symmetry.space_group_name_H-M   'P 1'
#
loop_
_entity.id
_entity.type
_entity.pdbx_description
1 polymer ?
#
loop_
_entity_poly.entity_id
_entity_poly.type
_entity_poly.pdbx_seq_one_letter_code
_entity_poly.pdbx_strand_id
1 'polypeptide(L)'
;MVTRMVALRRGRLDHEEAREKLTHTNYFGTMLVEMGKADGLLGGATYSTADTVRPALQLVKTAPGQSIVSSTFILVKDGQQLFMSDCAINLDPNPDELVEIALQTADTAQKFGVEPRVAMLSYSSYGS
;
A
#
# COMPACT_ATOMS: atom_id res chain seq x y z
N MET A 1 -18.51 0.52 -14.54
CA MET A 1 -17.84 0.07 -13.30
C MET A 1 -17.87 -1.45 -13.16
N VAL A 2 -19.03 -2.10 -13.03
CA VAL A 2 -19.17 -3.58 -12.90
C VAL A 2 -18.33 -4.36 -13.93
N THR A 3 -18.55 -4.14 -15.23
CA THR A 3 -17.83 -4.83 -16.31
C THR A 3 -16.31 -4.62 -16.23
N ARG A 4 -15.87 -3.42 -15.82
CA ARG A 4 -14.44 -3.10 -15.63
C ARG A 4 -13.86 -3.90 -14.46
N MET A 5 -14.56 -3.94 -13.32
CA MET A 5 -14.16 -4.72 -12.15
C MET A 5 -14.02 -6.21 -12.50
N VAL A 6 -15.00 -6.78 -13.22
CA VAL A 6 -14.94 -8.19 -13.69
C VAL A 6 -13.71 -8.43 -14.57
N ALA A 7 -13.43 -7.53 -15.53
CA ALA A 7 -12.26 -7.63 -16.40
C ALA A 7 -10.93 -7.58 -15.60
N LEU A 8 -10.81 -6.68 -14.63
CA LEU A 8 -9.63 -6.57 -13.75
C LEU A 8 -9.40 -7.84 -12.92
N ARG A 9 -10.48 -8.51 -12.52
CA ARG A 9 -10.45 -9.73 -11.71
C ARG A 9 -10.25 -11.01 -12.51
N ARG A 10 -10.10 -10.92 -13.85
CA ARG A 10 -9.71 -12.03 -14.74
C ARG A 10 -10.54 -13.31 -14.52
N GLY A 11 -11.87 -13.15 -14.40
CA GLY A 11 -12.79 -14.29 -14.23
C GLY A 11 -12.93 -14.84 -12.81
N ARG A 12 -12.26 -14.24 -11.81
CA ARG A 12 -12.40 -14.58 -10.38
C ARG A 12 -13.56 -13.86 -9.68
N LEU A 13 -14.39 -13.17 -10.44
CA LEU A 13 -15.51 -12.37 -9.96
C LEU A 13 -16.52 -12.26 -11.11
N ASP A 14 -17.78 -12.61 -10.87
CA ASP A 14 -18.84 -12.43 -11.87
C ASP A 14 -19.54 -11.05 -11.74
N HIS A 15 -20.55 -10.81 -12.57
CA HIS A 15 -21.25 -9.52 -12.59
C HIS A 15 -22.14 -9.29 -11.36
N GLU A 16 -22.72 -10.34 -10.78
CA GLU A 16 -23.58 -10.21 -9.60
C GLU A 16 -22.74 -9.97 -8.35
N GLU A 17 -21.68 -10.74 -8.17
CA GLU A 17 -20.70 -10.55 -7.09
C GLU A 17 -20.03 -9.16 -7.19
N ALA A 18 -19.73 -8.71 -8.41
CA ALA A 18 -19.18 -7.38 -8.63
C ALA A 18 -20.20 -6.28 -8.26
N ARG A 19 -21.48 -6.42 -8.62
CA ARG A 19 -22.52 -5.46 -8.19
C ARG A 19 -22.62 -5.40 -6.68
N GLU A 20 -22.65 -6.55 -6.02
CA GLU A 20 -22.75 -6.63 -4.57
C GLU A 20 -21.53 -5.98 -3.90
N LYS A 21 -20.31 -6.29 -4.33
CA LYS A 21 -19.10 -5.66 -3.79
C LYS A 21 -19.10 -4.15 -3.96
N LEU A 22 -19.63 -3.65 -5.07
CA LEU A 22 -19.71 -2.22 -5.34
C LEU A 22 -20.76 -1.48 -4.49
N THR A 23 -21.58 -2.18 -3.71
CA THR A 23 -22.40 -1.54 -2.66
C THR A 23 -21.54 -1.09 -1.47
N HIS A 24 -20.36 -1.69 -1.27
CA HIS A 24 -19.44 -1.28 -0.22
C HIS A 24 -18.57 -0.11 -0.67
N THR A 25 -18.52 0.94 0.17
CA THR A 25 -17.87 2.21 -0.17
C THR A 25 -16.36 2.09 -0.43
N ASN A 26 -15.66 1.17 0.24
CA ASN A 26 -14.24 0.87 0.00
C ASN A 26 -13.99 0.32 -1.42
N TYR A 27 -14.84 -0.58 -1.92
CA TYR A 27 -14.75 -1.11 -3.28
C TYR A 27 -15.19 -0.08 -4.32
N PHE A 28 -16.31 0.61 -4.07
CA PHE A 28 -16.81 1.65 -4.96
C PHE A 28 -15.79 2.78 -5.15
N GLY A 29 -15.25 3.30 -4.04
CA GLY A 29 -14.23 4.35 -4.06
C GLY A 29 -12.94 3.87 -4.74
N THR A 30 -12.52 2.62 -4.51
CA THR A 30 -11.33 2.06 -5.19
C THR A 30 -11.53 2.00 -6.70
N MET A 31 -12.73 1.64 -7.16
CA MET A 31 -13.06 1.66 -8.59
C MET A 31 -13.11 3.07 -9.17
N LEU A 32 -13.50 4.09 -8.41
CA LEU A 32 -13.40 5.48 -8.87
C LEU A 32 -11.94 5.88 -9.11
N VAL A 33 -11.03 5.49 -8.22
CA VAL A 33 -9.59 5.71 -8.40
C VAL A 33 -9.07 4.95 -9.62
N GLU A 34 -9.37 3.65 -9.73
CA GLU A 34 -8.95 2.83 -10.87
C GLU A 34 -9.43 3.37 -12.22
N MET A 35 -10.66 3.90 -12.26
CA MET A 35 -11.25 4.47 -13.47
C MET A 35 -10.82 5.92 -13.76
N GLY A 36 -9.87 6.47 -12.99
CA GLY A 36 -9.39 7.85 -13.15
C GLY A 36 -10.45 8.91 -12.86
N LYS A 37 -11.42 8.59 -12.00
CA LYS A 37 -12.47 9.52 -11.54
C LYS A 37 -12.12 10.20 -10.20
N ALA A 38 -11.08 9.70 -9.53
CA ALA A 38 -10.47 10.28 -8.34
C ALA A 38 -8.97 9.96 -8.35
N ASP A 39 -8.16 10.81 -7.72
CA ASP A 39 -6.69 10.64 -7.69
C ASP A 39 -6.22 9.76 -6.52
N GLY A 40 -7.08 9.54 -5.52
CA GLY A 40 -6.75 8.75 -4.34
C GLY A 40 -7.98 8.39 -3.50
N LEU A 41 -7.79 7.47 -2.57
CA LEU A 41 -8.79 7.03 -1.61
C LEU A 41 -8.21 7.03 -0.20
N LEU A 42 -8.93 7.66 0.73
CA LEU A 42 -8.64 7.60 2.17
C LEU A 42 -9.72 6.78 2.86
N GLY A 43 -9.31 5.73 3.57
CA GLY A 43 -10.19 4.82 4.30
C GLY A 43 -9.66 4.50 5.69
N GLY A 44 -10.26 3.52 6.36
CA GLY A 44 -9.80 3.02 7.66
C GLY A 44 -10.52 3.56 8.91
N ALA A 45 -11.35 4.60 8.78
CA ALA A 45 -12.13 5.11 9.91
C ALA A 45 -13.26 4.15 10.35
N THR A 46 -13.89 3.48 9.39
CA THR A 46 -15.02 2.57 9.61
C THR A 46 -14.75 1.14 9.13
N TYR A 47 -13.65 0.94 8.40
CA TYR A 47 -13.24 -0.34 7.85
C TYR A 47 -11.92 -0.76 8.48
N SER A 48 -11.70 -2.06 8.63
CA SER A 48 -10.39 -2.56 9.04
C SER A 48 -9.31 -2.20 7.99
N THR A 49 -8.04 -2.21 8.41
CA THR A 49 -6.90 -2.07 7.48
C THR A 49 -6.99 -3.10 6.36
N ALA A 50 -7.33 -4.35 6.69
CA ALA A 50 -7.49 -5.43 5.72
C ALA A 50 -8.60 -5.14 4.70
N ASP A 51 -9.75 -4.60 5.16
CA ASP A 51 -10.87 -4.25 4.27
C ASP A 51 -10.56 -3.06 3.37
N THR A 52 -9.67 -2.16 3.80
CA THR A 52 -9.24 -1.00 2.99
C THR A 52 -8.18 -1.42 1.95
N VAL A 53 -7.18 -2.21 2.35
CA VAL A 53 -6.06 -2.61 1.48
C VAL A 53 -6.46 -3.68 0.46
N ARG A 54 -7.37 -4.59 0.82
CA ARG A 54 -7.80 -5.68 -0.07
C ARG A 54 -8.31 -5.20 -1.44
N PRO A 55 -9.30 -4.29 -1.56
CA PRO A 55 -9.74 -3.81 -2.86
C PRO A 55 -8.64 -3.06 -3.61
N ALA A 56 -7.81 -2.27 -2.92
CA ALA A 56 -6.69 -1.55 -3.53
C ALA A 56 -5.71 -2.52 -4.23
N LEU A 57 -5.28 -3.58 -3.55
CA LEU A 57 -4.41 -4.62 -4.14
C LEU A 57 -5.10 -5.40 -5.26
N GLN A 58 -6.40 -5.64 -5.14
CA GLN A 58 -7.16 -6.41 -6.14
C GLN A 58 -7.42 -5.65 -7.44
N LEU A 59 -7.55 -4.32 -7.37
CA LEU A 59 -8.08 -3.49 -8.46
C LEU A 59 -7.05 -2.48 -8.98
N VAL A 60 -6.33 -1.78 -8.10
CA VAL A 60 -5.29 -0.78 -8.45
C VAL A 60 -3.92 -1.43 -8.58
N LYS A 61 -3.59 -2.36 -7.68
CA LYS A 61 -2.34 -3.12 -7.59
C LYS A 61 -1.14 -2.26 -7.17
N THR A 62 0.03 -2.90 -7.08
CA THR A 62 1.31 -2.26 -6.80
C THR A 62 1.79 -1.45 -8.01
N ALA A 63 2.70 -0.51 -7.76
CA ALA A 63 3.39 0.21 -8.82
C ALA A 63 4.24 -0.74 -9.69
N PRO A 64 4.52 -0.40 -10.97
CA PRO A 64 5.39 -1.20 -11.81
C PRO A 64 6.75 -1.49 -11.16
N GLY A 65 7.16 -2.75 -11.16
CA GLY A 65 8.41 -3.19 -10.55
C GLY A 65 8.35 -3.43 -9.04
N GLN A 66 7.20 -3.21 -8.39
CA GLN A 66 6.98 -3.48 -6.97
C GLN A 66 6.11 -4.73 -6.80
N SER A 67 6.53 -5.65 -5.94
CA SER A 67 5.83 -6.90 -5.64
C SER A 67 4.87 -6.77 -4.45
N ILE A 68 5.17 -5.86 -3.52
CA ILE A 68 4.42 -5.65 -2.28
C ILE A 68 4.08 -4.18 -2.05
N VAL A 69 3.18 -3.93 -1.10
CA VAL A 69 2.98 -2.60 -0.52
C VAL A 69 3.56 -2.60 0.89
N SER A 70 4.17 -1.50 1.29
CA SER A 70 4.71 -1.30 2.62
C SER A 70 4.10 -0.08 3.29
N SER A 71 4.08 -0.08 4.62
CA SER A 71 3.72 1.12 5.39
C SER A 71 4.94 1.99 5.68
N THR A 72 4.71 3.26 6.00
CA THR A 72 5.77 4.14 6.50
C THR A 72 5.18 5.04 7.58
N PHE A 73 5.83 5.05 8.74
CA PHE A 73 5.51 6.01 9.80
C PHE A 73 6.51 7.16 9.75
N ILE A 74 6.00 8.38 9.70
CA ILE A 74 6.81 9.60 9.79
C ILE A 74 6.80 10.06 11.24
N LEU A 75 7.93 9.90 11.92
CA LEU A 75 8.11 10.34 13.30
C LEU A 75 8.74 11.72 13.31
N VAL A 76 8.10 12.67 13.99
CA VAL A 76 8.57 14.06 14.05
C VAL A 76 8.73 14.49 15.50
N LYS A 77 9.92 14.96 15.85
CA LYS A 77 10.22 15.51 17.18
C LYS A 77 11.32 16.56 17.09
N ASP A 78 11.12 17.72 17.72
CA ASP A 78 12.13 18.79 17.82
C ASP A 78 12.78 19.18 16.47
N GLY A 79 11.97 19.21 15.41
CA GLY A 79 12.43 19.51 14.04
C GLY A 79 13.15 18.36 13.32
N GLN A 80 13.35 17.22 13.97
CA GLN A 80 13.86 16.00 13.35
C GLN A 80 12.72 15.17 12.77
N GLN A 81 13.00 14.51 11.64
CA GLN A 81 12.09 13.59 10.97
C GLN A 81 12.77 12.24 10.77
N LEU A 82 12.07 11.16 11.13
CA LEU A 82 12.49 9.78 10.86
C LEU A 82 11.38 9.06 10.10
N PHE A 83 11.76 8.20 9.16
CA PHE A 83 10.85 7.37 8.38
C PHE A 83 11.07 5.93 8.82
N MET A 84 10.12 5.39 9.58
CA MET A 84 10.15 3.99 9.98
C MET A 84 9.46 3.14 8.93
N SER A 85 10.23 2.25 8.32
CA SER A 85 9.80 1.36 7.25
C SER A 85 8.96 0.21 7.79
N ASP A 86 7.86 -0.05 7.09
CA ASP A 86 6.85 -1.07 7.33
C ASP A 86 6.62 -1.54 8.76
N CYS A 87 5.74 -0.83 9.47
CA CYS A 87 5.35 -1.15 10.84
C CYS A 87 3.92 -1.72 10.93
N ALA A 88 3.28 -2.05 9.80
CA ALA A 88 1.84 -2.36 9.79
C ALA A 88 1.36 -3.40 8.78
N ILE A 89 2.09 -3.67 7.68
CA ILE A 89 1.56 -4.50 6.58
C ILE A 89 2.23 -5.88 6.53
N ASN A 90 3.54 -5.95 6.37
CA ASN A 90 4.24 -7.22 6.16
C ASN A 90 4.78 -7.75 7.50
N LEU A 91 4.33 -8.94 7.90
CA LEU A 91 4.63 -9.52 9.23
C LEU A 91 6.03 -10.13 9.32
N ASP A 92 6.47 -10.82 8.28
CA ASP A 92 7.75 -11.54 8.22
C ASP A 92 8.35 -11.37 6.82
N PRO A 93 8.84 -10.16 6.49
CA PRO A 93 9.37 -9.87 5.17
C PRO A 93 10.67 -10.63 4.93
N ASN A 94 10.77 -11.27 3.77
CA ASN A 94 11.99 -11.92 3.32
C ASN A 94 13.05 -10.89 2.88
N PRO A 95 14.30 -11.29 2.58
CA PRO A 95 15.36 -10.35 2.20
C PRO A 95 15.03 -9.47 0.97
N ASP A 96 14.37 -10.01 -0.06
CA ASP A 96 14.00 -9.24 -1.25
C ASP A 96 12.90 -8.21 -0.91
N GLU A 97 11.94 -8.61 -0.07
CA GLU A 97 10.89 -7.71 0.43
C GLU A 97 11.46 -6.60 1.33
N LEU A 98 12.47 -6.90 2.15
CA LEU A 98 13.17 -5.90 2.96
C LEU A 98 13.90 -4.87 2.09
N VAL A 99 14.52 -5.29 0.98
CA VAL A 99 15.10 -4.37 -0.02
C VAL A 99 14.01 -3.51 -0.63
N GLU A 100 12.87 -4.11 -1.01
CA GLU A 100 11.75 -3.38 -1.60
C GLU A 100 11.19 -2.34 -0.63
N ILE A 101 10.94 -2.72 0.63
CA ILE A 101 10.48 -1.84 1.72
C ILE A 101 11.45 -0.66 1.92
N ALA A 102 12.76 -0.92 1.92
CA ALA A 102 13.78 0.12 2.07
C ALA A 102 13.73 1.14 0.92
N LEU A 103 13.62 0.66 -0.33
CA LEU A 103 13.52 1.51 -1.51
C LEU A 103 12.22 2.32 -1.53
N GLN A 104 11.07 1.70 -1.22
CA GLN A 104 9.78 2.38 -1.13
C GLN A 104 9.77 3.47 -0.04
N THR A 105 10.41 3.20 1.10
CA THR A 105 10.52 4.19 2.19
C THR A 105 11.45 5.34 1.81
N ALA A 106 12.56 5.07 1.12
CA ALA A 106 13.46 6.10 0.62
C ALA A 106 12.77 7.03 -0.39
N ASP A 107 12.01 6.48 -1.34
CA ASP A 107 11.18 7.25 -2.29
C ASP A 107 10.13 8.10 -1.55
N THR A 108 9.53 7.54 -0.50
CA THR A 108 8.60 8.30 0.36
C THR A 108 9.31 9.47 1.05
N ALA A 109 10.48 9.26 1.65
CA ALA A 109 11.26 10.33 2.29
C ALA A 109 11.60 11.47 1.30
N GLN A 110 11.98 11.13 0.06
CA GLN A 110 12.24 12.13 -0.99
C GLN A 110 11.01 12.99 -1.31
N LYS A 111 9.81 12.40 -1.36
CA LYS A 111 8.55 13.14 -1.58
C LYS A 111 8.24 14.13 -0.46
N PHE A 112 8.74 13.88 0.75
CA PHE A 112 8.66 14.80 1.89
C PHE A 112 9.87 15.77 1.97
N GLY A 113 10.76 15.77 0.98
CA GLY A 113 11.91 16.69 0.91
C GLY A 113 13.08 16.28 1.81
N VAL A 114 13.15 15.02 2.24
CA VAL A 114 14.24 14.49 3.07
C VAL A 114 15.19 13.66 2.23
N GLU A 115 16.49 13.98 2.31
CA GLU A 115 17.56 13.19 1.68
C GLU A 115 17.69 11.83 2.40
N PRO A 116 17.38 10.69 1.73
CA PRO A 116 17.33 9.40 2.41
C PRO A 116 18.71 8.92 2.87
N ARG A 117 18.79 8.52 4.14
CA ARG A 117 19.93 7.77 4.70
C ARG A 117 19.39 6.51 5.36
N VAL A 118 19.38 5.42 4.61
CA VAL A 118 18.74 4.17 5.01
C VAL A 118 19.65 3.37 5.94
N ALA A 119 19.09 2.82 7.02
CA ALA A 119 19.74 1.86 7.89
C ALA A 119 18.87 0.61 8.04
N MET A 120 19.42 -0.56 7.71
CA MET A 120 18.76 -1.85 7.93
C MET A 120 19.00 -2.27 9.38
N LEU A 121 17.94 -2.39 10.16
CA LEU A 121 18.03 -2.73 11.57
C LEU A 121 18.13 -4.24 11.77
N SER A 122 18.91 -4.66 12.76
CA SER A 122 19.04 -6.04 13.21
C SER A 122 19.52 -6.04 14.66
N TYR A 123 19.48 -7.20 15.31
CA TYR A 123 20.12 -7.41 16.62
C TYR A 123 21.66 -7.46 16.51
N SER A 124 22.21 -7.60 15.30
CA SER A 124 23.65 -7.67 15.01
C SER A 124 24.10 -6.50 14.13
N SER A 125 25.33 -6.03 14.34
CA SER A 125 25.96 -4.99 13.52
C SER A 125 27.19 -5.56 12.82
N TYR A 126 27.14 -5.70 11.50
CA TYR A 126 28.26 -6.17 10.67
C TYR A 126 28.89 -7.50 11.14
N GLY A 127 28.10 -8.41 11.70
CA GLY A 127 28.52 -9.77 12.06
C GLY A 127 28.85 -10.02 13.54
N SER A 128 28.50 -9.08 14.44
CA SER A 128 28.56 -9.26 15.90
C SER A 128 27.58 -10.29 16.44
#